data_AF-A0A0F9EE04-F1
#
_entry.id   AF-A0A0F9EE04-F1
#
_cell.length_a   1.000
_cell.length_b   1.000
_cell.length_c   1.000
_cell.angle_alpha   90.00
_cell.angle_beta   90.00
_cell.angle_gamma   90.00
#
_symmetry.space_group_name_H-M   'P 1'
#
loop_
_entity.id
_entity.type
_entity.pdbx_description
1 polymer ?
#
loop_
_entity_poly.entity_id
_entity_poly.type
_entity_poly.pdbx_seq_one_letter_code
_entity_poly.pdbx_strand_id
1 'polypeptide(L)'
;MKKLHFIIIGISISLSLSSCDSNFEEVNEDPNRLAEISPATILNPILYGLADHNADRSWSVNFDLMQVTLPFPSVSGGLHRYDVSLGVGNSSYYWYYRWANNISELQEAADNVKNRLFKEGEKPYRAGKILWIVRQYIKYTLLAAIHGYA
;
A
#
# COMPACT_ATOMS: atom_id res chain seq x y z
N MET A 1 -5.32 -66.12 14.46
CA MET A 1 -6.15 -64.98 14.01
C MET A 1 -5.69 -63.61 14.52
N LYS A 2 -5.09 -63.50 15.72
CA LYS A 2 -4.64 -62.21 16.28
C LYS A 2 -3.49 -61.54 15.49
N LYS A 3 -2.53 -62.33 14.98
CA LYS A 3 -1.40 -61.81 14.17
C LYS A 3 -1.83 -61.22 12.82
N LEU A 4 -2.91 -61.74 12.22
CA LEU A 4 -3.44 -61.24 10.95
C LEU A 4 -4.12 -59.86 11.11
N HIS A 5 -4.82 -59.64 12.23
CA HIS A 5 -5.44 -58.35 12.55
C HIS A 5 -4.39 -57.25 12.74
N PHE A 6 -3.26 -57.54 13.39
CA PHE A 6 -2.16 -56.58 13.53
C PHE A 6 -1.54 -56.19 12.19
N ILE A 7 -1.45 -57.11 11.23
CA ILE A 7 -0.93 -56.83 9.89
C ILE A 7 -1.90 -55.93 9.10
N ILE A 8 -3.20 -56.21 9.17
CA ILE A 8 -4.23 -55.42 8.48
C ILE A 8 -4.31 -53.98 9.03
N ILE A 9 -4.23 -53.82 10.36
CA ILE A 9 -4.19 -52.50 11.00
C ILE A 9 -2.91 -51.73 10.62
N GLY A 10 -1.77 -52.42 10.56
CA GLY A 10 -0.51 -51.82 10.12
C GLY A 10 -0.58 -51.29 8.68
N ILE A 11 -1.15 -52.07 7.76
CA ILE A 11 -1.34 -51.67 6.35
C ILE A 11 -2.31 -50.48 6.24
N SER A 12 -3.42 -50.50 6.99
CA SER A 12 -4.40 -49.40 6.98
C SER A 12 -3.81 -48.08 7.47
N ILE A 13 -2.88 -48.11 8.44
CA ILE A 13 -2.15 -46.93 8.95
C ILE A 13 -1.13 -46.44 7.93
N SER A 14 -0.44 -47.34 7.23
CA SER A 14 0.52 -46.96 6.18
C SER A 14 -0.15 -46.27 4.99
N LEU A 15 -1.36 -46.69 4.60
CA LEU A 15 -2.13 -46.03 3.53
C LEU A 15 -2.76 -44.70 3.93
N SER A 16 -2.93 -44.43 5.23
CA SER A 16 -3.46 -43.13 5.70
C SER A 16 -2.38 -42.05 5.85
N LEU A 17 -1.10 -42.41 5.77
CA LEU A 17 0.03 -41.47 5.72
C LEU A 17 0.34 -40.96 4.30
N SER A 18 -0.19 -41.62 3.26
CA SER A 18 -0.19 -41.11 1.88
C SER A 18 -1.38 -40.17 1.65
N SER A 19 -1.49 -39.13 2.49
CA SER A 19 -2.42 -38.02 2.24
C SER A 19 -1.98 -37.27 0.98
N CYS A 20 -2.93 -37.03 0.09
CA CYS A 20 -2.73 -36.26 -1.14
C CYS A 20 -2.70 -34.76 -0.79
N ASP A 21 -1.59 -34.28 -0.22
CA ASP A 21 -1.36 -32.84 0.07
C ASP A 21 -0.68 -32.12 -1.11
N SER A 22 -0.42 -32.84 -2.22
CA SER A 22 0.23 -32.28 -3.39
C SER A 22 -0.75 -31.43 -4.21
N ASN A 23 -0.39 -30.16 -4.42
CA ASN A 23 -1.07 -29.15 -5.26
C ASN A 23 -2.13 -28.26 -4.59
N PHE A 24 -2.19 -28.18 -3.26
CA PHE A 24 -3.08 -27.17 -2.64
C PHE A 24 -2.60 -25.73 -2.85
N GLU A 25 -1.28 -25.46 -2.85
CA GLU A 25 -0.77 -24.13 -3.19
C GLU A 25 -1.19 -23.70 -4.61
N GLU A 26 -0.99 -24.55 -5.62
CA GLU A 26 -1.27 -24.22 -7.03
C GLU A 26 -2.78 -24.09 -7.32
N VAL A 27 -3.63 -24.87 -6.63
CA VAL A 27 -5.09 -24.74 -6.73
C VAL A 27 -5.63 -23.50 -6.01
N ASN A 28 -4.92 -23.02 -4.97
CA ASN A 28 -5.30 -21.81 -4.22
C ASN A 28 -4.61 -20.54 -4.72
N GLU A 29 -3.73 -20.62 -5.72
CA GLU A 29 -3.22 -19.44 -6.41
C GLU A 29 -4.32 -18.86 -7.31
N ASP A 30 -4.89 -17.73 -6.87
CA ASP A 30 -5.86 -16.98 -7.66
C ASP A 30 -5.16 -16.33 -8.87
N PRO A 31 -5.43 -16.78 -10.11
CA PRO A 31 -4.77 -16.27 -11.31
C PRO A 31 -5.13 -14.80 -11.60
N ASN A 32 -6.14 -14.24 -10.93
CA ASN A 32 -6.53 -12.83 -11.07
C ASN A 32 -5.80 -11.89 -10.11
N ARG A 33 -5.06 -12.41 -9.11
CA ARG A 33 -4.24 -11.58 -8.21
C ARG A 33 -2.83 -11.43 -8.76
N LEU A 34 -2.31 -10.21 -8.66
CA LEU A 34 -0.91 -9.94 -9.03
C LEU A 34 0.02 -10.62 -8.02
N ALA A 35 0.74 -11.66 -8.46
CA ALA A 35 1.70 -12.40 -7.63
C ALA A 35 3.00 -11.61 -7.39
N GLU A 36 3.44 -10.83 -8.38
CA GLU A 36 4.61 -9.95 -8.28
C GLU A 36 4.27 -8.60 -8.92
N ILE A 37 4.44 -7.52 -8.17
CA ILE A 37 4.16 -6.18 -8.68
C ILE A 37 5.48 -5.48 -8.99
N SER A 38 5.63 -5.05 -10.26
CA SER A 38 6.76 -4.23 -10.65
C SER A 38 6.66 -2.84 -9.98
N PRO A 39 7.74 -2.34 -9.34
CA PRO A 39 7.75 -1.01 -8.75
C PRO A 39 7.37 0.10 -9.73
N ALA A 40 7.71 -0.07 -11.02
CA ALA A 40 7.38 0.89 -12.05
C ALA A 40 5.86 1.05 -12.26
N THR A 41 5.09 -0.02 -12.04
CA THR A 41 3.64 -0.04 -12.27
C THR A 41 2.87 0.66 -11.15
N ILE A 42 3.33 0.58 -9.90
CA ILE A 42 2.67 1.21 -8.74
C ILE A 42 3.08 2.68 -8.58
N LEU A 43 4.27 3.07 -9.06
CA LEU A 43 4.79 4.42 -8.90
C LEU A 43 3.84 5.50 -9.49
N ASN A 44 3.34 5.29 -10.70
CA ASN A 44 2.46 6.24 -11.38
C ASN A 44 1.12 6.44 -10.63
N PRO A 45 0.39 5.37 -10.24
CA PRO A 45 -0.79 5.48 -9.39
C PRO A 45 -0.55 6.22 -8.08
N ILE A 46 0.57 5.98 -7.40
CA ILE A 46 0.92 6.68 -6.14
C ILE A 46 1.10 8.17 -6.40
N LEU A 47 1.89 8.53 -7.41
CA LEU A 47 2.20 9.94 -7.72
C LEU A 47 0.93 10.70 -8.12
N TYR A 48 0.14 10.11 -9.02
CA TYR A 48 -1.10 10.71 -9.48
C TYR A 48 -2.10 10.84 -8.34
N GLY A 49 -2.30 9.78 -7.56
CA GLY A 49 -3.25 9.77 -6.45
C GLY A 49 -2.89 10.73 -5.32
N LEU A 50 -1.60 10.91 -5.02
CA LEU A 50 -1.14 11.94 -4.08
C LEU A 50 -1.37 13.35 -4.63
N ALA A 51 -1.03 13.60 -5.90
CA ALA A 51 -1.19 14.91 -6.52
C ALA A 51 -2.67 15.32 -6.60
N ASP A 52 -3.52 14.41 -7.06
CA ASP A 52 -4.98 14.60 -7.17
C ASP A 52 -5.59 14.90 -5.80
N HIS A 53 -5.29 14.07 -4.80
CA HIS A 53 -5.79 14.28 -3.44
C HIS A 53 -5.31 15.62 -2.85
N ASN A 54 -4.04 15.98 -3.03
CA ASN A 54 -3.50 17.23 -2.52
C ASN A 54 -4.09 18.47 -3.21
N ALA A 55 -4.35 18.39 -4.51
CA ALA A 55 -5.02 19.46 -5.24
C ALA A 55 -6.45 19.66 -4.73
N ASP A 56 -7.19 18.57 -4.54
CA ASP A 56 -8.53 18.59 -3.98
C ASP A 56 -8.56 19.13 -2.53
N ARG A 57 -7.61 18.73 -1.67
CA ARG A 57 -7.49 19.29 -0.30
C ARG A 57 -7.13 20.77 -0.31
N SER A 58 -6.26 21.18 -1.23
CA SER A 58 -5.87 22.57 -1.37
C SER A 58 -7.08 23.44 -1.75
N TRP A 59 -7.89 22.98 -2.71
CA TRP A 59 -9.10 23.68 -3.12
C TRP A 59 -10.22 23.65 -2.07
N SER A 60 -10.53 22.48 -1.50
CA SER A 60 -11.65 22.31 -0.57
C SER A 60 -11.40 22.82 0.84
N VAL A 61 -10.12 23.00 1.24
CA VAL A 61 -9.75 23.41 2.60
C VAL A 61 -8.85 24.63 2.62
N ASN A 62 -7.65 24.52 2.05
CA ASN A 62 -6.64 25.58 2.20
C ASN A 62 -7.07 26.89 1.55
N PHE A 63 -7.66 26.85 0.37
CA PHE A 63 -8.02 28.07 -0.35
C PHE A 63 -9.10 28.86 0.37
N ASP A 64 -10.06 28.19 1.00
CA ASP A 64 -11.07 28.85 1.84
C ASP A 64 -10.45 29.44 3.11
N LEU A 65 -9.55 28.71 3.80
CA LEU A 65 -8.90 29.18 5.02
C LEU A 65 -7.91 30.33 4.77
N MET A 66 -7.20 30.30 3.65
CA MET A 66 -6.28 31.34 3.19
C MET A 66 -6.99 32.47 2.45
N GLN A 67 -8.32 32.38 2.26
CA GLN A 67 -9.14 33.36 1.55
C GLN A 67 -8.71 33.59 0.08
N VAL A 68 -8.15 32.55 -0.56
CA VAL A 68 -7.84 32.52 -2.00
C VAL A 68 -9.12 32.31 -2.81
N THR A 69 -10.04 31.50 -2.30
CA THR A 69 -11.37 31.28 -2.86
C THR A 69 -12.44 31.65 -1.84
N LEU A 70 -13.55 32.18 -2.31
CA LEU A 70 -14.72 32.51 -1.49
C LEU A 70 -15.98 31.96 -2.16
N PRO A 71 -16.78 31.15 -1.47
CA PRO A 71 -18.03 30.65 -2.03
C PRO A 71 -19.04 31.79 -2.17
N PHE A 72 -19.75 31.83 -3.30
CA PHE A 72 -20.83 32.79 -3.55
C PHE A 72 -22.06 32.09 -4.15
N PRO A 73 -23.28 32.31 -3.60
CA PRO A 73 -23.59 33.12 -2.42
C PRO A 73 -23.22 32.41 -1.11
N SER A 74 -22.70 33.16 -0.13
CA SER A 74 -22.39 32.65 1.22
C SER A 74 -23.43 33.16 2.22
N VAL A 75 -24.56 32.46 2.29
CA VAL A 75 -25.72 32.86 3.12
C VAL A 75 -25.53 32.58 4.61
N SER A 76 -24.77 31.54 4.99
CA SER A 76 -24.45 31.22 6.39
C SER A 76 -23.29 30.23 6.50
N GLY A 77 -22.49 30.38 7.56
CA GLY A 77 -21.40 29.47 7.92
C GLY A 77 -20.32 29.30 6.84
N GLY A 78 -19.59 28.21 6.96
CA GLY A 78 -18.63 27.76 5.96
C GLY A 78 -17.17 27.96 6.34
N LEU A 79 -16.31 27.19 5.68
CA LEU A 79 -14.90 27.06 6.04
C LEU A 79 -14.12 28.38 5.92
N HIS A 80 -14.48 29.20 4.93
CA HIS A 80 -13.97 30.57 4.75
C HIS A 80 -14.25 31.53 5.93
N ARG A 81 -15.12 31.16 6.88
CA ARG A 81 -15.39 31.89 8.14
C ARG A 81 -14.81 31.20 9.38
N TYR A 82 -13.91 30.23 9.19
CA TYR A 82 -13.36 29.39 10.25
C TYR A 82 -14.41 28.54 10.98
N ASP A 83 -15.56 28.29 10.34
CA ASP A 83 -16.53 27.29 10.79
C ASP A 83 -16.06 25.90 10.31
N VAL A 84 -15.21 25.27 11.14
CA VAL A 84 -14.52 24.02 10.81
C VAL A 84 -15.24 22.83 11.42
N SER A 85 -15.70 21.90 10.56
CA SER A 85 -16.25 20.63 11.04
C SER A 85 -15.15 19.72 11.63
N LEU A 86 -15.50 18.95 12.67
CA LEU A 86 -14.57 17.97 13.26
C LEU A 86 -14.09 16.90 12.27
N GLY A 87 -14.84 16.66 11.19
CA GLY A 87 -14.52 15.66 10.16
C GLY A 87 -13.66 16.18 9.00
N VAL A 88 -13.26 17.45 8.98
CA VAL A 88 -12.57 18.07 7.83
C VAL A 88 -11.28 17.32 7.44
N GLY A 89 -10.60 16.72 8.42
CA GLY A 89 -9.35 15.98 8.23
C GLY A 89 -9.51 14.49 7.89
N ASN A 90 -10.72 13.92 7.98
CA ASN A 90 -10.91 12.46 7.86
C ASN A 90 -10.45 11.91 6.51
N SER A 91 -10.76 12.62 5.43
CA SER A 91 -10.35 12.24 4.08
C SER A 91 -8.82 12.28 3.94
N SER A 92 -8.19 13.37 4.39
CA SER A 92 -6.72 13.50 4.40
C SER A 92 -6.05 12.36 5.15
N TYR A 93 -6.54 12.06 6.35
CA TYR A 93 -6.05 10.95 7.15
C TYR A 93 -6.17 9.62 6.38
N TYR A 94 -7.37 9.28 5.92
CA TYR A 94 -7.61 8.02 5.20
C TYR A 94 -6.70 7.87 3.97
N TRP A 95 -6.63 8.89 3.12
CA TRP A 95 -5.87 8.83 1.88
C TRP A 95 -4.37 8.82 2.12
N TYR A 96 -3.86 9.64 3.04
CA TYR A 96 -2.42 9.65 3.32
C TYR A 96 -1.93 8.33 3.90
N TYR A 97 -2.69 7.69 4.80
CA TYR A 97 -2.33 6.36 5.30
C TYR A 97 -2.42 5.28 4.22
N ARG A 98 -3.42 5.35 3.33
CA ARG A 98 -3.49 4.47 2.15
C ARG A 98 -2.26 4.63 1.27
N TRP A 99 -1.88 5.86 0.93
CA TRP A 99 -0.70 6.12 0.09
C TRP A 99 0.59 5.71 0.79
N ALA A 100 0.70 5.93 2.11
CA ALA A 100 1.84 5.46 2.91
C ALA A 100 2.04 3.95 2.80
N ASN A 101 0.96 3.16 2.89
CA ASN A 101 1.03 1.71 2.72
C ASN A 101 1.47 1.32 1.30
N ASN A 102 0.87 1.92 0.26
CA ASN A 102 1.25 1.66 -1.13
C ASN A 102 2.73 2.00 -1.39
N ILE A 103 3.25 3.03 -0.73
CA ILE A 103 4.67 3.42 -0.80
C ILE A 103 5.55 2.39 -0.10
N SER A 104 5.11 1.83 1.04
CA SER A 104 5.83 0.75 1.72
C SER A 104 5.94 -0.48 0.80
N GLU A 105 4.84 -0.87 0.17
CA GLU A 105 4.81 -1.98 -0.79
C GLU A 105 5.73 -1.71 -2.00
N LEU A 106 5.70 -0.48 -2.52
CA LEU A 106 6.62 -0.04 -3.59
C LEU A 106 8.09 -0.19 -3.16
N GLN A 107 8.42 0.16 -1.92
CA GLN A 107 9.77 0.05 -1.38
C GLN A 107 10.22 -1.40 -1.26
N GLU A 108 9.36 -2.27 -0.73
CA GLU A 108 9.64 -3.70 -0.62
C GLU A 108 9.85 -4.34 -2.00
N ALA A 109 8.98 -4.03 -2.97
CA ALA A 109 9.14 -4.48 -4.34
C ALA A 109 10.45 -3.98 -4.96
N ALA A 110 10.83 -2.72 -4.72
CA ALA A 110 12.08 -2.15 -5.22
C ALA A 110 13.32 -2.81 -4.58
N ASP A 111 13.27 -3.12 -3.29
CA ASP A 111 14.34 -3.81 -2.59
C ASP A 111 14.49 -5.26 -3.05
N ASN A 112 13.39 -5.95 -3.35
CA ASN A 112 13.41 -7.28 -3.95
C ASN A 112 14.08 -7.28 -5.32
N VAL A 113 13.73 -6.33 -6.18
CA VAL A 113 14.39 -6.15 -7.49
C VAL A 113 15.88 -5.86 -7.31
N LYS A 114 16.25 -4.95 -6.40
CA LYS A 114 17.66 -4.63 -6.08
C LYS A 114 18.43 -5.88 -5.64
N ASN A 115 17.84 -6.70 -4.77
CA ASN A 115 18.47 -7.92 -4.26
C ASN A 115 18.64 -8.97 -5.37
N ARG A 116 17.67 -9.09 -6.29
CA ARG A 116 17.79 -9.95 -7.48
C ARG A 116 18.96 -9.52 -8.38
N LEU A 117 19.01 -8.23 -8.74
CA LEU A 117 20.08 -7.68 -9.57
C LEU A 117 21.46 -7.88 -8.94
N PHE A 118 21.57 -7.75 -7.62
CA PHE A 118 22.81 -8.01 -6.90
C PHE A 118 23.26 -9.49 -7.00
N LYS A 119 22.33 -10.45 -6.90
CA LYS A 119 22.63 -11.89 -7.08
C LYS A 119 23.07 -12.22 -8.51
N GLU A 120 22.53 -11.51 -9.50
CA GLU A 120 22.86 -11.67 -10.93
C GLU A 120 24.17 -10.96 -11.32
N GLY A 121 24.82 -10.24 -10.39
CA GLY A 121 26.07 -9.50 -10.65
C GLY A 121 25.85 -8.18 -11.38
N GLU A 122 24.61 -7.73 -11.53
CA GLU A 122 24.27 -6.42 -12.10
C GLU A 122 24.36 -5.31 -11.06
N LYS A 123 24.83 -4.13 -11.46
CA LYS A 123 25.06 -3.01 -10.53
C LYS A 123 23.78 -2.18 -10.31
N PRO A 124 23.27 -2.05 -9.07
CA PRO A 124 21.95 -1.46 -8.78
C PRO A 124 21.90 0.10 -8.69
N TYR A 125 22.91 0.81 -9.21
CA TYR A 125 23.20 2.22 -8.89
C TYR A 125 22.14 3.26 -9.28
N ARG A 126 21.20 2.96 -10.18
CA ARG A 126 20.21 3.94 -10.66
C ARG A 126 18.89 3.93 -9.89
N ALA A 127 18.48 2.78 -9.37
CA ALA A 127 17.24 2.62 -8.60
C ALA A 127 17.35 3.19 -7.18
N GLY A 128 18.49 2.99 -6.51
CA GLY A 128 18.66 3.39 -5.10
C GLY A 128 18.59 4.90 -4.85
N LYS A 129 19.03 5.74 -5.80
CA LYS A 129 19.03 7.20 -5.64
C LYS A 129 17.63 7.82 -5.77
N ILE A 130 16.82 7.29 -6.69
CA ILE A 130 15.42 7.70 -6.86
C ILE A 130 14.60 7.25 -5.65
N LEU A 131 14.83 6.02 -5.17
CA LEU A 131 14.15 5.48 -3.98
C LEU A 131 14.41 6.33 -2.73
N TRP A 132 15.64 6.83 -2.56
CA TRP A 132 15.98 7.72 -1.44
C TRP A 132 15.26 9.08 -1.51
N ILE A 133 15.17 9.69 -2.70
CA ILE A 133 14.44 10.96 -2.91
C ILE A 133 12.95 10.78 -2.64
N VAL A 134 12.36 9.70 -3.17
CA VAL A 134 10.94 9.37 -2.96
C VAL A 134 10.67 9.11 -1.47
N ARG A 135 11.53 8.35 -0.80
CA ARG A 135 11.45 8.10 0.65
C ARG A 135 11.49 9.39 1.46
N GLN A 136 12.35 10.33 1.08
CA GLN A 136 12.50 11.59 1.79
C GLN A 136 11.29 12.50 1.56
N TYR A 137 10.82 12.62 0.31
CA TYR A 137 9.65 13.43 -0.04
C TYR A 137 8.41 12.97 0.74
N ILE A 138 8.12 11.66 0.71
CA ILE A 138 6.92 11.08 1.33
C ILE A 138 6.96 11.20 2.85
N LYS A 139 8.13 10.98 3.46
CA LYS A 139 8.30 11.16 4.91
C LYS A 139 7.98 12.59 5.33
N TYR A 140 8.42 13.59 4.56
CA TYR A 140 8.12 14.99 4.84
C TYR A 140 6.65 15.35 4.58
N THR A 141 6.01 14.81 3.53
CA THR A 141 4.59 15.07 3.25
C THR A 141 3.68 14.48 4.34
N LEU A 142 3.96 13.26 4.80
CA LEU A 142 3.22 12.61 5.89
C LEU A 142 3.44 13.30 7.24
N LEU A 143 4.66 13.73 7.54
CA LEU A 143 4.95 14.50 8.76
C LEU A 143 4.21 15.83 8.77
N ALA A 144 4.18 16.55 7.65
CA ALA A 144 3.42 17.79 7.52
C ALA A 144 1.90 17.57 7.66
N ALA A 145 1.38 16.46 7.12
CA ALA A 145 -0.03 16.12 7.20
C ALA A 145 -0.50 15.68 8.60
N ILE A 146 0.36 14.99 9.37
CA ILE A 146 0.01 14.45 10.71
C ILE A 146 0.25 15.48 11.82
N HIS A 147 1.28 16.31 11.71
CA HIS A 147 1.70 17.21 12.80
C HIS A 147 1.26 18.66 12.63
N GLY A 148 0.49 18.98 11.58
CA GLY A 148 -0.14 20.30 11.44
C GLY A 148 0.85 21.46 11.50
N TYR A 149 2.00 21.34 10.83
CA TYR A 149 2.86 22.50 10.60
C TYR A 149 2.32 23.27 9.39
N ALA A 150 1.25 24.02 9.63
CA ALA A 150 0.84 25.19 8.86
C ALA A 150 0.71 26.35 9.84
#